data_AF-A0A968PPA5-F1
#
_entry.id   AF-A0A968PPA5-F1
#
_cell.length_a   1.000
_cell.length_b   1.000
_cell.length_c   1.000
_cell.angle_alpha   90.00
_cell.angle_beta   90.00
_cell.angle_gamma   90.00
#
_symmetry.space_group_name_H-M   'P 1'
#
loop_
_entity.id
_entity.type
_entity.pdbx_description
1 polymer ?
#
loop_
_entity_poly.entity_id
_entity_poly.type
_entity_poly.pdbx_seq_one_letter_code
_entity_poly.pdbx_strand_id
1 'polypeptide(L)'
;MKLDYGFTEYDTQESKVIFSWKSILDYDPNSSSLDLAVGDHYTIYKSDSGKYFLHCYHRIQRSMLGEVEDGQQYIQPLTDEDVCVYALLHNNIRLIESESLQEKYHKILEKIISFAPGEDVEVIRSKKDIYLDLKNIARQAESSGIQFGEDIKHDLSELQLCLGVGAYRSALAIGGRLLEISLKLFCLDNQIDFSDNWMVGQLIDKITQSGQYLDASLKSVWQIINQQRIVGVHAKSKAPIPSKEQAFMVSFAVIDTLKKVLKC
;
A
#
# COMPACT_ATOMS: atom_id res chain seq x y z
N MET A 1 -8.32 -17.98 -26.83
CA MET A 1 -7.65 -19.23 -26.42
C MET A 1 -8.76 -20.10 -25.91
N LYS A 2 -8.97 -21.24 -26.56
CA LYS A 2 -10.02 -22.21 -26.22
C LYS A 2 -9.43 -23.27 -25.31
N LEU A 3 -9.94 -23.39 -24.10
CA LEU A 3 -9.61 -24.47 -23.18
C LEU A 3 -10.88 -25.24 -22.84
N ASP A 4 -10.87 -26.53 -23.17
CA ASP A 4 -11.97 -27.45 -22.95
C ASP A 4 -11.69 -28.31 -21.70
N TYR A 5 -12.54 -28.17 -20.68
CA TYR A 5 -12.48 -28.98 -19.45
C TYR A 5 -13.50 -30.15 -19.49
N GLY A 6 -13.91 -30.59 -20.69
CA GLY A 6 -14.79 -31.73 -20.93
C GLY A 6 -16.28 -31.46 -20.75
N PHE A 7 -16.66 -30.46 -19.94
CA PHE A 7 -18.07 -30.08 -19.70
C PHE A 7 -18.33 -28.58 -19.89
N THR A 8 -17.28 -27.76 -20.04
CA THR A 8 -17.40 -26.33 -20.28
C THR A 8 -16.17 -25.86 -21.05
N GLU A 9 -16.42 -25.21 -22.18
CA GLU A 9 -15.40 -24.57 -23.00
C GLU A 9 -15.28 -23.11 -22.58
N TYR A 10 -14.06 -22.68 -22.29
CA TYR A 10 -13.74 -21.28 -22.02
C TYR A 10 -12.93 -20.73 -23.18
N ASP A 11 -13.48 -19.72 -23.86
CA ASP A 11 -12.77 -19.03 -24.93
C ASP A 11 -12.51 -17.56 -24.61
N THR A 12 -11.24 -17.21 -24.43
CA THR A 12 -10.83 -15.82 -24.22
C THR A 12 -10.99 -14.92 -25.46
N GLN A 13 -11.16 -15.48 -26.67
CA GLN A 13 -11.36 -14.69 -27.90
C GLN A 13 -12.82 -14.28 -28.10
N GLU A 14 -13.75 -15.18 -27.79
CA GLU A 14 -15.19 -14.92 -27.88
C GLU A 14 -15.75 -14.24 -26.62
N SER A 15 -15.03 -14.27 -25.49
CA SER A 15 -15.50 -13.69 -24.22
C SER A 15 -15.15 -12.20 -24.05
N LYS A 16 -16.01 -11.47 -23.34
CA LYS A 16 -15.80 -10.06 -22.99
C LYS A 16 -14.79 -9.94 -21.84
N VAL A 17 -13.78 -9.11 -22.01
CA VAL A 17 -12.88 -8.71 -20.90
C VAL A 17 -13.64 -7.82 -19.92
N ILE A 18 -13.65 -8.22 -18.66
CA ILE A 18 -14.33 -7.52 -17.57
C ILE A 18 -13.33 -6.75 -16.72
N PHE A 19 -12.21 -7.39 -16.40
CA PHE A 19 -11.17 -6.81 -15.58
C PHE A 19 -9.84 -7.46 -15.93
N SER A 20 -8.79 -6.65 -16.07
CA SER A 20 -7.44 -7.15 -16.23
C SER A 20 -6.56 -6.50 -15.19
N TRP A 21 -5.73 -7.30 -14.56
CA TRP A 21 -4.68 -6.83 -13.69
C TRP A 21 -3.33 -7.38 -14.16
N LYS A 22 -2.32 -6.53 -14.05
CA LYS A 22 -0.94 -6.87 -14.32
C LYS A 22 -0.13 -6.42 -13.14
N SER A 23 0.67 -7.32 -12.56
CA SER A 23 1.65 -6.93 -11.57
C SER A 23 2.52 -5.81 -12.13
N ILE A 24 2.80 -4.81 -11.31
CA ILE A 24 3.73 -3.72 -11.67
C ILE A 24 5.19 -4.22 -11.58
N LEU A 25 5.41 -5.36 -10.92
CA LEU A 25 6.72 -5.95 -10.64
C LEU A 25 7.17 -6.94 -11.72
N ASP A 26 6.79 -6.74 -12.98
CA ASP A 26 7.27 -7.55 -14.11
C ASP A 26 8.79 -7.44 -14.33
N TYR A 27 9.42 -6.42 -13.73
CA TYR A 27 10.84 -6.14 -13.86
C TYR A 27 11.36 -5.36 -12.64
N ASP A 28 12.14 -6.02 -11.78
CA ASP A 28 13.02 -5.34 -10.82
C ASP A 28 14.48 -5.60 -11.20
N PRO A 29 15.15 -4.66 -11.90
CA PRO A 29 16.56 -4.82 -12.29
C PRO A 29 17.51 -4.91 -11.09
N ASN A 30 17.04 -4.56 -9.89
CA ASN A 30 17.80 -4.64 -8.66
C ASN A 30 17.40 -5.83 -7.78
N SER A 31 16.50 -6.71 -8.26
CA SER A 31 16.13 -7.90 -7.50
C SER A 31 17.38 -8.75 -7.24
N SER A 32 17.54 -9.20 -6.00
CA SER A 32 18.65 -10.07 -5.61
C SER A 32 18.54 -11.50 -6.16
N SER A 33 17.38 -11.86 -6.74
CA SER A 33 17.15 -13.16 -7.39
C SER A 33 16.13 -13.05 -8.52
N LEU A 34 16.36 -13.77 -9.62
CA LEU A 34 15.41 -13.91 -10.74
C LEU A 34 14.12 -14.62 -10.30
N ASP A 35 14.20 -15.51 -9.32
CA ASP A 35 13.04 -16.25 -8.80
C ASP A 35 12.02 -15.34 -8.07
N LEU A 36 12.45 -14.13 -7.69
CA LEU A 36 11.61 -13.12 -7.05
C LEU A 36 11.01 -12.13 -8.07
N ALA A 37 11.46 -12.15 -9.31
CA ALA A 37 10.94 -11.34 -10.41
C ALA A 37 9.89 -12.12 -11.21
N VAL A 38 8.81 -12.49 -10.52
CA VAL A 38 7.64 -13.14 -11.09
C VAL A 38 6.46 -12.16 -11.09
N GLY A 39 5.92 -11.90 -12.28
CA GLY A 39 4.73 -11.07 -12.46
C GLY A 39 3.50 -11.95 -12.59
N ASP A 40 2.59 -11.88 -11.62
CA ASP A 40 1.27 -12.49 -11.79
C ASP A 40 0.41 -11.59 -12.68
N HIS A 41 -0.21 -12.20 -13.68
CA HIS A 41 -1.16 -11.54 -14.54
C HIS A 41 -2.44 -12.33 -14.56
N TYR A 42 -3.55 -11.61 -14.49
CA TYR A 42 -4.82 -12.27 -14.70
C TYR A 42 -5.83 -11.35 -15.35
N THR A 43 -6.75 -11.96 -16.07
CA THR A 43 -7.89 -11.31 -16.69
C THR A 43 -9.15 -12.09 -16.37
N ILE A 44 -10.14 -11.38 -15.85
CA ILE A 44 -11.49 -11.87 -15.67
C ILE A 44 -12.26 -11.62 -16.97
N TYR A 45 -12.80 -12.69 -17.52
CA TYR A 45 -13.65 -12.69 -18.69
C TYR A 45 -15.10 -13.01 -18.28
N LYS A 46 -16.04 -12.59 -19.11
CA LYS A 46 -17.44 -13.02 -19.08
C LYS A 46 -17.80 -13.59 -20.43
N SER A 47 -18.20 -14.86 -20.42
CA SER A 47 -18.69 -15.54 -21.63
C SER A 47 -20.05 -15.00 -22.06
N ASP A 48 -20.47 -15.29 -23.28
CA ASP A 48 -21.79 -14.93 -23.81
C ASP A 48 -22.94 -15.54 -22.99
N SER A 49 -22.68 -16.66 -22.31
CA SER A 49 -23.62 -17.28 -21.37
C SER A 49 -23.77 -16.50 -20.04
N GLY A 50 -23.00 -15.44 -19.85
CA GLY A 50 -22.98 -14.62 -18.64
C GLY A 50 -22.07 -15.16 -17.54
N LYS A 51 -21.41 -16.31 -17.72
CA LYS A 51 -20.52 -16.91 -16.72
C LYS A 51 -19.13 -16.25 -16.73
N TYR A 52 -18.58 -16.03 -15.54
CA TYR A 52 -17.24 -15.50 -15.35
C TYR A 52 -16.17 -16.58 -15.29
N PHE A 53 -14.97 -16.23 -15.73
CA PHE A 53 -13.77 -17.04 -15.52
C PHE A 53 -12.53 -16.17 -15.47
N LEU A 54 -11.56 -16.60 -14.68
CA LEU A 54 -10.23 -16.05 -14.55
C LEU A 54 -9.31 -16.77 -15.55
N HIS A 55 -8.57 -16.03 -16.35
CA HIS A 55 -7.38 -16.53 -17.02
C HIS A 55 -6.17 -15.92 -16.32
N CYS A 56 -5.36 -16.78 -15.71
CA CYS A 56 -4.13 -16.38 -15.04
C CYS A 56 -2.93 -16.90 -15.82
N TYR A 57 -1.87 -16.11 -15.86
CA TYR A 57 -0.57 -16.53 -16.36
C TYR A 57 0.53 -15.86 -15.56
N HIS A 58 1.62 -16.60 -15.33
CA HIS A 58 2.81 -16.05 -14.71
C HIS A 58 3.75 -15.52 -15.79
N ARG A 59 4.43 -14.41 -15.52
CA ARG A 59 5.61 -13.98 -16.25
C ARG A 59 6.85 -14.20 -15.42
N ILE A 60 7.83 -14.87 -16.00
CA ILE A 60 9.08 -15.23 -15.35
C ILE A 60 10.21 -14.45 -16.01
N GLN A 61 10.95 -13.67 -15.22
CA GLN A 61 12.15 -12.99 -15.71
C GLN A 61 13.29 -14.01 -15.86
N ARG A 62 13.78 -14.19 -17.08
CA ARG A 62 14.88 -15.12 -17.41
C ARG A 62 16.26 -14.52 -17.23
N SER A 63 16.38 -13.20 -17.33
CA SER A 63 17.67 -12.54 -17.19
C SER A 63 17.55 -11.17 -16.55
N MET A 64 18.61 -10.72 -15.89
CA MET A 64 18.71 -9.39 -15.28
C MET A 64 18.63 -8.26 -16.32
N LEU A 65 18.77 -8.58 -17.61
CA LEU A 65 18.60 -7.66 -18.74
C LEU A 65 17.12 -7.41 -19.09
N GLY A 66 16.18 -8.10 -18.42
CA GLY A 66 14.73 -7.90 -18.58
C GLY A 66 14.08 -8.81 -19.61
N GLU A 67 14.74 -9.90 -19.99
CA GLU A 67 14.08 -10.94 -20.80
C GLU A 67 13.04 -11.64 -19.94
N VAL A 68 11.80 -11.67 -20.44
CA VAL A 68 10.66 -12.31 -19.78
C VAL A 68 10.10 -13.41 -20.67
N GLU A 69 9.62 -14.47 -20.05
CA GLU A 69 8.82 -15.50 -20.70
C GLU A 69 7.49 -15.67 -19.97
N ASP A 70 6.48 -16.15 -20.70
CA ASP A 70 5.23 -16.56 -20.08
C ASP A 70 5.40 -17.97 -19.52
N GLY A 71 5.18 -18.12 -18.22
CA GLY A 71 5.23 -19.39 -17.50
C GLY A 71 3.90 -20.16 -17.58
N GLN A 72 3.56 -20.86 -16.50
CA GLN A 72 2.32 -21.61 -16.42
C GLN A 72 1.10 -20.70 -16.57
N GLN A 73 0.10 -21.18 -17.32
CA GLN A 73 -1.19 -20.53 -17.46
C GLN A 73 -2.28 -21.47 -16.96
N TYR A 74 -3.35 -20.90 -16.42
CA TYR A 74 -4.54 -21.67 -16.04
C TYR A 74 -5.80 -20.82 -16.20
N ILE A 75 -6.93 -21.52 -16.39
CA ILE A 75 -8.25 -20.93 -16.32
C ILE A 75 -8.98 -21.47 -15.10
N GLN A 76 -9.71 -20.60 -14.42
CA GLN A 76 -10.53 -20.93 -13.27
C GLN A 76 -11.92 -20.30 -13.41
N PRO A 77 -13.01 -21.07 -13.33
CA PRO A 77 -14.37 -20.52 -13.29
C PRO A 77 -14.54 -19.62 -12.07
N LEU A 78 -15.25 -18.50 -12.22
CA LEU A 78 -15.54 -17.58 -11.12
C LEU A 78 -17.04 -17.46 -10.89
N THR A 79 -17.41 -17.27 -9.64
CA THR A 79 -18.75 -16.81 -9.24
C THR A 79 -18.81 -15.28 -9.22
N ASP A 80 -20.02 -14.73 -9.17
CA ASP A 80 -20.24 -13.30 -8.96
C ASP A 80 -19.57 -12.79 -7.66
N GLU A 81 -19.51 -13.64 -6.64
CA GLU A 81 -18.88 -13.31 -5.36
C GLU A 81 -17.37 -13.19 -5.51
N ASP A 82 -16.75 -14.11 -6.26
CA ASP A 82 -15.31 -14.03 -6.54
C ASP A 82 -14.96 -12.74 -7.30
N VAL A 83 -15.78 -12.37 -8.31
CA VAL A 83 -15.60 -11.10 -9.05
C VAL A 83 -15.67 -9.90 -8.09
N CYS A 84 -16.59 -9.92 -7.12
CA CYS A 84 -16.67 -8.86 -6.11
C CYS A 84 -15.43 -8.80 -5.21
N VAL A 85 -14.88 -9.96 -4.82
CA VAL A 85 -13.63 -10.02 -4.04
C VAL A 85 -12.47 -9.42 -4.84
N TYR A 86 -12.31 -9.79 -6.11
CA TYR A 86 -11.29 -9.18 -6.98
C TYR A 86 -11.50 -7.68 -7.15
N ALA A 87 -12.74 -7.22 -7.33
CA ALA A 87 -13.04 -5.79 -7.43
C ALA A 87 -12.65 -5.05 -6.14
N LEU A 88 -12.92 -5.62 -4.96
CA LEU A 88 -12.55 -5.07 -3.66
C LEU A 88 -11.04 -4.97 -3.48
N LEU A 89 -10.31 -6.07 -3.73
CA LEU A 89 -8.85 -6.13 -3.61
C LEU A 89 -8.14 -5.10 -4.49
N HIS A 90 -8.74 -4.76 -5.63
CA HIS A 90 -8.21 -3.79 -6.59
C HIS A 90 -8.89 -2.41 -6.52
N ASN A 91 -9.70 -2.15 -5.49
CA ASN A 91 -10.44 -0.90 -5.30
C ASN A 91 -11.20 -0.42 -6.56
N ASN A 92 -11.81 -1.36 -7.28
CA ASN A 92 -12.49 -1.12 -8.55
C ASN A 92 -14.01 -1.21 -8.39
N ILE A 93 -14.61 -0.27 -7.65
CA ILE A 93 -16.06 -0.22 -7.43
C ILE A 93 -16.84 -0.14 -8.76
N ARG A 94 -16.28 0.53 -9.78
CA ARG A 94 -16.94 0.65 -11.10
C ARG A 94 -17.23 -0.70 -11.73
N LEU A 95 -16.40 -1.70 -11.48
CA LEU A 95 -16.62 -3.06 -11.93
C LEU A 95 -17.91 -3.66 -11.33
N ILE A 96 -18.12 -3.46 -10.02
CA ILE A 96 -19.34 -3.87 -9.32
C ILE A 96 -20.57 -3.23 -9.97
N GLU A 97 -20.48 -1.93 -10.25
CA GLU A 97 -21.58 -1.16 -10.86
C GLU A 97 -21.88 -1.63 -12.29
N SER A 98 -20.85 -1.77 -13.13
CA SER A 98 -21.02 -2.14 -14.54
C SER A 98 -21.56 -3.55 -14.72
N GLU A 99 -21.25 -4.45 -13.79
CA GLU A 99 -21.70 -5.83 -13.83
C GLU A 99 -22.95 -6.08 -12.95
N SER A 100 -23.53 -5.03 -12.37
CA SER A 100 -24.74 -5.09 -11.55
C SER A 100 -24.64 -6.03 -10.34
N LEU A 101 -23.49 -6.02 -9.65
CA LEU A 101 -23.14 -6.94 -8.56
C LEU A 101 -23.32 -6.32 -7.16
N GLN A 102 -24.08 -5.23 -7.03
CA GLN A 102 -24.16 -4.46 -5.78
C GLN A 102 -24.65 -5.30 -4.60
N GLU A 103 -25.67 -6.14 -4.78
CA GLU A 103 -26.20 -6.96 -3.68
C GLU A 103 -25.16 -7.96 -3.15
N LYS A 104 -24.43 -8.62 -4.06
CA LYS A 104 -23.36 -9.56 -3.74
C LYS A 104 -22.20 -8.86 -3.02
N TYR A 105 -21.83 -7.68 -3.51
CA TYR A 105 -20.81 -6.84 -2.90
C TYR A 105 -21.12 -6.49 -1.44
N HIS A 106 -22.35 -6.07 -1.14
CA HIS A 106 -22.75 -5.74 0.24
C HIS A 106 -22.64 -6.97 1.17
N LYS A 107 -23.12 -8.13 0.73
CA LYS A 107 -23.01 -9.40 1.49
C LYS A 107 -21.56 -9.77 1.80
N ILE A 108 -20.65 -9.56 0.84
CA ILE A 108 -19.22 -9.82 1.04
C ILE A 108 -18.61 -8.84 2.04
N LEU A 109 -18.94 -7.55 1.94
CA LEU A 109 -18.47 -6.56 2.90
C LEU A 109 -18.92 -6.89 4.32
N GLU A 110 -20.19 -7.21 4.52
CA GLU A 110 -20.73 -7.63 5.82
C GLU A 110 -19.96 -8.83 6.38
N LYS A 111 -19.68 -9.82 5.53
CA LYS A 111 -18.89 -11.00 5.90
C LYS A 111 -17.45 -10.65 6.26
N ILE A 112 -16.77 -9.80 5.48
CA ILE A 112 -15.40 -9.36 5.77
C ILE A 112 -15.36 -8.60 7.10
N ILE A 113 -16.29 -7.67 7.31
CA ILE A 113 -16.41 -6.89 8.55
C ILE A 113 -16.65 -7.85 9.75
N SER A 114 -17.46 -8.89 9.57
CA SER A 114 -17.72 -9.87 10.64
C SER A 114 -16.48 -10.67 11.08
N PHE A 115 -15.45 -10.77 10.24
CA PHE A 115 -14.20 -11.45 10.56
C PHE A 115 -13.13 -10.53 11.15
N ALA A 116 -13.31 -9.20 11.10
CA ALA A 116 -12.37 -8.27 11.70
C ALA A 116 -12.55 -8.31 13.23
N PRO A 117 -11.55 -8.77 14.00
CA PRO A 117 -11.69 -8.91 15.44
C PRO A 117 -11.75 -7.54 16.12
N GLY A 118 -12.88 -7.22 16.74
CA GLY A 118 -12.97 -6.34 17.91
C GLY A 118 -12.74 -4.85 17.72
N GLU A 119 -12.38 -4.38 16.53
CA GLU A 119 -12.37 -2.95 16.19
C GLU A 119 -13.35 -2.72 15.04
N ASP A 120 -14.25 -1.75 15.21
CA ASP A 120 -15.08 -1.26 14.12
C ASP A 120 -14.16 -0.95 12.94
N VAL A 121 -14.28 -1.71 11.85
CA VAL A 121 -13.48 -1.46 10.64
C VAL A 121 -13.90 -0.10 10.12
N GLU A 122 -13.14 0.93 10.46
CA GLU A 122 -13.28 2.22 9.82
C GLU A 122 -12.92 2.06 8.34
N VAL A 123 -13.96 2.08 7.52
CA VAL A 123 -13.85 2.16 6.07
C VAL A 123 -12.84 3.26 5.74
N ILE A 124 -11.85 2.92 4.91
CA ILE A 124 -10.76 3.80 4.50
C ILE A 124 -11.33 5.18 4.16
N ARG A 125 -11.05 6.11 5.07
CA ARG A 125 -11.47 7.51 5.11
C ARG A 125 -11.19 8.14 3.73
N SER A 126 -12.16 8.86 3.15
CA SER A 126 -11.97 9.51 1.85
C SER A 126 -10.76 10.45 1.89
N LYS A 127 -10.16 10.83 0.76
CA LYS A 127 -9.03 11.80 0.75
C LYS A 127 -9.32 13.05 1.59
N LYS A 128 -10.58 13.50 1.58
CA LYS A 128 -11.07 14.66 2.33
C LYS A 128 -10.97 14.44 3.84
N ASP A 129 -11.20 13.22 4.30
CA ASP A 129 -11.17 12.83 5.71
C ASP A 129 -9.72 12.69 6.20
N ILE A 130 -8.80 12.22 5.35
CA ILE A 130 -7.34 12.25 5.65
C ILE A 130 -6.89 13.68 5.93
N TYR A 131 -7.30 14.62 5.07
CA TYR A 131 -6.97 16.02 5.22
C TYR A 131 -7.59 16.66 6.47
N LEU A 132 -8.72 16.14 6.93
CA LEU A 132 -9.36 16.58 8.17
C LEU A 132 -8.60 16.03 9.38
N ASP A 133 -8.19 14.77 9.33
CA ASP A 133 -7.37 14.12 10.36
C ASP A 133 -6.05 14.86 10.58
N LEU A 134 -5.32 15.15 9.50
CA LEU A 134 -4.04 15.87 9.58
C LEU A 134 -4.19 17.21 10.31
N LYS A 135 -5.26 17.96 10.02
CA LYS A 135 -5.54 19.24 10.70
C LYS A 135 -5.89 19.06 12.17
N ASN A 136 -6.63 18.00 12.51
CA ASN A 136 -7.00 17.72 13.89
C ASN A 136 -5.77 17.31 14.72
N ILE A 137 -4.92 16.43 14.19
CA ILE A 137 -3.67 16.01 14.83
C ILE A 137 -2.75 17.22 14.99
N ALA A 138 -2.60 18.06 13.96
CA ALA A 138 -1.77 19.26 14.03
C ALA A 138 -2.23 20.22 15.15
N ARG A 139 -3.55 20.45 15.26
CA ARG A 139 -4.12 21.27 16.34
C ARG A 139 -3.87 20.67 17.72
N GLN A 140 -4.01 19.35 17.84
CA GLN A 140 -3.75 18.65 19.10
C GLN A 140 -2.29 18.75 19.50
N ALA A 141 -1.36 18.47 18.58
CA ALA A 141 0.08 18.56 18.82
C ALA A 141 0.50 19.96 19.32
N GLU A 142 -0.03 21.02 18.72
CA GLU A 142 0.19 22.41 19.16
C GLU A 142 -0.36 22.66 20.57
N SER A 143 -1.62 22.28 20.81
CA SER A 143 -2.30 22.56 22.09
C SER A 143 -1.80 21.75 23.28
N SER A 144 -1.14 20.61 23.03
CA SER A 144 -0.77 19.66 24.08
C SER A 144 0.54 20.01 24.80
N GLY A 145 1.28 21.04 24.35
CA GLY A 145 2.56 21.44 24.94
C GLY A 145 3.65 20.36 24.85
N ILE A 146 3.46 19.38 23.97
CA ILE A 146 4.41 18.29 23.76
C ILE A 146 5.69 18.80 23.12
N GLN A 147 6.78 18.09 23.37
CA GLN A 147 8.03 18.34 22.65
C GLN A 147 7.78 18.17 21.14
N PHE A 148 8.31 19.09 20.32
CA PHE A 148 8.13 19.12 18.86
C PHE A 148 6.71 19.45 18.36
N GLY A 149 5.79 19.93 19.20
CA GLY A 149 4.41 20.23 18.80
C GLY A 149 4.28 21.15 17.58
N GLU A 150 5.04 22.25 17.53
CA GLU A 150 5.07 23.16 16.37
C GLU A 150 5.66 22.51 15.12
N ASP A 151 6.75 21.74 15.26
CA ASP A 151 7.36 21.02 14.13
C ASP A 151 6.35 20.03 13.52
N ILE A 152 5.66 19.26 14.36
CA ILE A 152 4.61 18.32 13.93
C ILE A 152 3.50 19.04 13.16
N LYS A 153 3.02 20.17 13.68
CA LYS A 153 1.98 20.97 13.01
C LYS A 153 2.42 21.46 11.63
N HIS A 154 3.63 22.00 11.53
CA HIS A 154 4.17 22.48 10.26
C HIS A 154 4.38 21.33 9.27
N ASP A 155 4.97 20.22 9.72
CA ASP A 155 5.22 19.04 8.89
C ASP A 155 3.91 18.40 8.41
N LEU A 156 2.87 18.26 9.25
CA LEU A 156 1.57 17.72 8.82
C LEU A 156 0.88 18.64 7.80
N SER A 157 1.01 19.95 7.95
CA SER A 157 0.49 20.93 7.00
C SER A 157 1.20 20.82 5.64
N GLU A 158 2.52 20.69 5.65
CA GLU A 158 3.32 20.51 4.44
C GLU A 158 3.07 19.15 3.77
N LEU A 159 2.92 18.07 4.56
CA LEU A 159 2.55 16.75 4.06
C LEU A 159 1.20 16.80 3.32
N GLN A 160 0.21 17.47 3.90
CA GLN A 160 -1.09 17.69 3.27
C GLN A 160 -0.95 18.39 1.90
N LEU A 161 -0.17 19.48 1.83
CA LEU A 161 0.07 20.20 0.59
C LEU A 161 0.76 19.32 -0.45
N CYS A 162 1.81 18.61 -0.05
CA CYS A 162 2.57 17.72 -0.93
C CYS A 162 1.68 16.63 -1.53
N LEU A 163 0.85 15.97 -0.72
CA LEU A 163 -0.10 14.96 -1.20
C LEU A 163 -1.17 15.58 -2.12
N GLY A 164 -1.62 16.81 -1.82
CA GLY A 164 -2.63 17.52 -2.60
C GLY A 164 -2.20 17.89 -4.01
N VAL A 165 -0.94 18.30 -4.19
CA VAL A 165 -0.38 18.69 -5.50
C VAL A 165 0.34 17.56 -6.21
N GLY A 166 0.43 16.36 -5.62
CA GLY A 166 1.13 15.22 -6.18
C GLY A 166 2.65 15.28 -6.05
N ALA A 167 3.19 16.08 -5.13
CA ALA A 167 4.61 16.15 -4.81
C ALA A 167 5.03 14.98 -3.90
N TYR A 168 4.91 13.75 -4.40
CA TYR A 168 5.07 12.52 -3.62
C TYR A 168 6.46 12.30 -3.02
N ARG A 169 7.51 12.81 -3.67
CA ARG A 169 8.87 12.76 -3.10
C ARG A 169 8.98 13.62 -1.84
N SER A 170 8.45 14.85 -1.91
CA SER A 170 8.40 15.75 -0.76
C SER A 170 7.53 15.16 0.34
N ALA A 171 6.39 14.57 0.00
CA ALA A 171 5.54 13.87 0.96
C ALA A 171 6.31 12.76 1.71
N LEU A 172 7.12 11.94 1.01
CA LEU A 172 7.94 10.91 1.66
C LEU A 172 9.07 11.49 2.52
N ALA A 173 9.67 12.61 2.10
CA ALA A 173 10.69 13.29 2.91
C ALA A 173 10.11 13.81 4.23
N ILE A 174 8.96 14.48 4.17
CA ILE A 174 8.22 14.96 5.34
C ILE A 174 7.73 13.79 6.20
N GLY A 175 7.23 12.72 5.58
CA GLY A 175 6.89 11.47 6.29
C GLY A 175 8.08 10.88 7.06
N GLY A 176 9.29 10.95 6.50
CA GLY A 176 10.52 10.58 7.21
C GLY A 176 10.82 11.42 8.44
N ARG A 177 10.58 12.74 8.36
CA ARG A 177 10.76 13.66 9.49
C ARG A 177 9.73 13.40 10.58
N LEU A 178 8.46 13.26 10.23
CA LEU A 178 7.38 12.93 11.17
C LEU A 178 7.60 11.56 11.85
N LEU A 179 8.09 10.56 11.11
CA LEU A 179 8.44 9.27 11.68
C LEU A 179 9.59 9.39 12.70
N GLU A 180 10.64 10.17 12.37
CA GLU A 180 11.73 10.44 13.30
C GLU A 180 11.24 11.10 14.59
N ILE A 181 10.40 12.13 14.48
CA ILE A 181 9.80 12.80 15.65
C ILE A 181 8.96 11.82 16.46
N SER A 182 8.14 10.99 15.80
CA SER A 182 7.29 9.99 16.46
C SER A 182 8.12 8.99 17.27
N LEU A 183 9.24 8.51 16.72
CA LEU A 183 10.13 7.60 17.43
C LEU A 183 10.88 8.30 18.58
N LYS A 184 11.26 9.57 18.42
CA LYS A 184 11.86 10.36 19.51
C LYS A 184 10.87 10.56 20.66
N LEU A 185 9.62 10.90 20.36
CA LEU A 185 8.54 10.98 21.35
C LEU A 185 8.29 9.63 22.03
N PHE A 186 8.28 8.53 21.29
CA PHE A 186 8.18 7.19 21.86
C PHE A 186 9.33 6.90 22.83
N CYS A 187 10.57 7.25 22.47
CA CYS A 187 11.72 7.11 23.35
C CYS A 187 11.57 7.94 24.65
N LEU A 188 11.08 9.18 24.56
CA LEU A 188 10.81 10.02 25.73
C LEU A 188 9.77 9.38 26.65
N ASP A 189 8.64 8.93 26.10
CA ASP A 189 7.56 8.28 26.85
C ASP A 189 8.00 6.99 27.56
N ASN A 190 8.99 6.29 26.98
CA ASN A 190 9.51 5.02 27.50
C ASN A 190 10.86 5.15 28.21
N GLN A 191 11.35 6.37 28.47
CA GLN A 191 12.65 6.63 29.13
C GLN A 191 13.83 5.93 28.43
N ILE A 192 13.80 5.89 27.09
CA ILE A 192 14.88 5.34 26.26
C ILE A 192 15.79 6.50 25.83
N ASP A 193 17.06 6.42 26.19
CA ASP A 193 18.04 7.41 25.76
C ASP A 193 18.22 7.40 24.22
N PHE A 194 18.22 8.60 23.63
CA PHE A 194 18.55 8.83 22.23
C PHE A 194 19.38 10.09 22.04
N SER A 195 20.02 10.21 20.87
CA SER A 195 20.69 11.44 20.44
C SER A 195 19.85 12.18 19.41
N ASP A 196 19.83 13.51 19.47
CA ASP A 196 19.13 14.33 18.48
C ASP A 196 19.62 14.12 17.04
N ASN A 197 20.86 13.68 16.89
CA ASN A 197 21.50 13.38 15.60
C ASN A 197 21.20 11.97 15.07
N TRP A 198 20.45 11.15 15.80
CA TRP A 198 20.11 9.81 15.34
C TRP A 198 19.05 9.84 14.25
N MET A 199 19.31 9.05 13.21
CA MET A 199 18.34 8.79 12.15
C MET A 199 17.33 7.71 12.58
N VAL A 200 16.20 7.64 11.85
CA VAL A 200 15.12 6.66 12.05
C VAL A 200 15.65 5.23 12.26
N GLY A 201 16.58 4.76 11.43
CA GLY A 201 17.15 3.41 11.58
C GLY A 201 17.81 3.17 12.93
N GLN A 202 18.56 4.15 13.45
CA GLN A 202 19.22 4.05 14.75
C GLN A 202 18.20 4.09 15.91
N LEU A 203 17.14 4.88 15.77
CA LEU A 203 16.04 4.93 16.74
C LEU A 203 15.29 3.59 16.80
N ILE A 204 14.97 2.99 15.64
CA ILE A 204 14.34 1.66 15.54
C ILE A 204 15.19 0.61 16.24
N ASP A 205 16.50 0.57 15.95
CA ASP A 205 17.42 -0.39 16.56
C ASP A 205 17.48 -0.21 18.08
N LYS A 206 17.55 1.03 18.56
CA LYS A 206 17.58 1.33 19.99
C LYS A 206 16.29 0.90 20.71
N ILE A 207 15.13 1.21 20.13
CA ILE A 207 13.83 0.83 20.69
C ILE A 207 13.73 -0.70 20.77
N THR A 208 14.12 -1.39 19.70
CA THR A 208 14.11 -2.86 19.66
C THR A 208 15.01 -3.46 20.73
N GLN A 209 16.21 -2.90 20.94
CA GLN A 209 17.16 -3.34 21.99
C GLN A 209 16.63 -3.11 23.41
N SER A 210 15.75 -2.13 23.61
CA SER A 210 15.13 -1.86 24.91
C SER A 210 14.04 -2.89 25.30
N GLY A 211 13.66 -3.78 24.38
CA GLY A 211 12.59 -4.76 24.58
C GLY A 211 11.18 -4.18 24.44
N GLN A 212 11.04 -2.90 24.13
CA GLN A 212 9.76 -2.29 23.81
C GLN A 212 9.24 -2.79 22.46
N TYR A 213 7.93 -3.00 22.36
CA TYR A 213 7.30 -3.41 21.12
C TYR A 213 7.35 -2.27 20.10
N LEU A 214 7.79 -2.60 18.89
CA LEU A 214 7.75 -1.73 17.74
C LEU A 214 7.20 -2.51 16.56
N ASP A 215 6.24 -1.94 15.85
CA ASP A 215 5.62 -2.60 14.70
C ASP A 215 6.67 -2.90 13.61
N ALA A 216 6.73 -4.16 13.18
CA ALA A 216 7.71 -4.63 12.21
C ALA A 216 7.58 -3.92 10.84
N SER A 217 6.39 -3.43 10.50
CA SER A 217 6.12 -2.68 9.27
C SER A 217 6.86 -1.35 9.21
N LEU A 218 7.22 -0.74 10.35
CA LEU A 218 7.94 0.53 10.39
C LEU A 218 9.33 0.43 9.75
N LYS A 219 9.96 -0.73 9.79
CA LYS A 219 11.23 -0.97 9.10
C LYS A 219 11.05 -0.90 7.59
N SER A 220 9.97 -1.47 7.06
CA SER A 220 9.64 -1.40 5.63
C SER A 220 9.26 0.02 5.20
N VAL A 221 8.49 0.74 6.02
CA VAL A 221 8.16 2.15 5.80
C VAL A 221 9.43 3.00 5.75
N TRP A 222 10.34 2.81 6.71
CA TRP A 222 11.63 3.49 6.74
C TRP A 222 12.48 3.17 5.50
N GLN A 223 12.56 1.92 5.06
CA GLN A 223 13.30 1.53 3.86
C GLN A 223 12.80 2.29 2.62
N ILE A 224 11.48 2.40 2.44
CA ILE A 224 10.88 3.18 1.36
C ILE A 224 11.29 4.65 1.43
N ILE A 225 11.19 5.26 2.61
CA ILE A 225 11.58 6.67 2.81
C ILE A 225 13.08 6.87 2.52
N ASN A 226 13.92 5.97 3.04
CA ASN A 226 15.37 6.06 2.92
C ASN A 226 15.86 5.91 1.47
N GLN A 227 15.23 5.04 0.69
CA GLN A 227 15.49 4.91 -0.75
C GLN A 227 15.26 6.24 -1.50
N GLN A 228 14.32 7.08 -1.05
CA GLN A 228 14.10 8.40 -1.66
C GLN A 228 15.09 9.46 -1.16
N ARG A 229 15.49 9.42 0.13
CA ARG A 229 16.42 10.39 0.72
C ARG A 229 17.85 10.24 0.18
N ILE A 230 18.35 9.01 0.06
CA ILE A 230 19.75 8.73 -0.33
C ILE A 230 20.04 9.20 -1.77
N VAL A 231 19.08 9.05 -2.68
CA VAL A 231 19.30 9.41 -4.10
C VAL A 231 19.20 10.92 -4.33
N GLY A 232 18.53 11.67 -3.46
CA GLY A 232 18.57 13.13 -3.45
C GLY A 232 19.95 13.71 -3.08
N VAL A 233 20.80 12.93 -2.41
CA VAL A 233 22.11 13.35 -1.89
C VAL A 233 23.28 12.75 -2.69
N HIS A 234 23.12 11.54 -3.22
CA HIS A 234 24.15 10.85 -4.02
C HIS A 234 23.73 10.73 -5.48
N ALA A 235 24.24 11.64 -6.33
CA ALA A 235 23.94 11.80 -7.75
C ALA A 235 24.25 10.61 -8.69
N LYS A 236 24.47 9.39 -8.17
CA LYS A 236 24.98 8.23 -8.91
C LYS A 236 23.92 7.20 -9.34
N SER A 237 22.65 7.39 -8.97
CA SER A 237 21.54 6.52 -9.42
C SER A 237 20.32 7.37 -9.82
N LYS A 238 19.49 6.88 -10.76
CA LYS A 238 18.22 7.55 -11.07
C LYS A 238 17.35 7.50 -9.82
N ALA A 239 16.93 8.67 -9.32
CA ALA A 239 16.04 8.74 -8.18
C ALA A 239 14.74 7.98 -8.50
N PRO A 240 14.34 6.98 -7.68
CA PRO A 240 13.06 6.34 -7.84
C PRO A 240 11.94 7.40 -7.80
N ILE A 241 10.91 7.24 -8.62
CA ILE A 241 9.72 8.10 -8.59
C ILE A 241 8.68 7.31 -7.80
N PRO A 242 8.36 7.72 -6.56
CA PRO A 242 7.36 7.01 -5.78
C PRO A 242 6.00 7.12 -6.47
N SER A 243 5.25 6.01 -6.48
CA SER A 243 3.86 6.07 -6.92
C SER A 243 3.03 6.88 -5.93
N LYS A 244 1.87 7.36 -6.39
CA LYS A 244 0.88 8.00 -5.54
C LYS A 244 0.49 7.07 -4.39
N GLU A 245 0.17 5.83 -4.70
CA GLU A 245 -0.29 4.82 -3.75
C GLU A 245 0.78 4.54 -2.68
N GLN A 246 2.05 4.46 -3.07
CA GLN A 246 3.17 4.31 -2.15
C GLN A 246 3.32 5.51 -1.20
N ALA A 247 3.18 6.73 -1.72
CA ALA A 247 3.24 7.94 -0.88
C ALA A 247 2.08 8.04 0.11
N PHE A 248 0.86 7.70 -0.33
CA PHE A 248 -0.30 7.64 0.57
C PHE A 248 -0.13 6.55 1.64
N MET A 249 0.28 5.34 1.25
CA MET A 249 0.52 4.23 2.18
C MET A 249 1.55 4.60 3.25
N VAL A 250 2.70 5.17 2.86
CA VAL A 250 3.71 5.63 3.84
C VAL A 250 3.13 6.73 4.73
N SER A 251 2.42 7.70 4.17
CA SER A 251 1.81 8.78 4.95
C SER A 251 0.84 8.22 5.98
N PHE A 252 0.02 7.24 5.62
CA PHE A 252 -0.89 6.57 6.56
C PHE A 252 -0.16 5.90 7.70
N ALA A 253 0.87 5.10 7.41
CA ALA A 253 1.63 4.42 8.45
C ALA A 253 2.32 5.41 9.41
N VAL A 254 2.85 6.51 8.89
CA VAL A 254 3.48 7.55 9.71
C VAL A 254 2.45 8.31 10.56
N ILE A 255 1.30 8.67 9.98
CA ILE A 255 0.21 9.33 10.72
C ILE A 255 -0.32 8.42 11.83
N ASP A 256 -0.51 7.13 11.55
CA ASP A 256 -0.94 6.15 12.55
C ASP A 256 0.07 6.00 13.69
N THR A 257 1.36 5.94 13.36
CA THR A 257 2.44 5.93 14.37
C THR A 257 2.40 7.19 15.24
N LEU A 258 2.24 8.36 14.61
CA LEU A 258 2.14 9.63 15.31
C LEU A 258 0.92 9.66 16.24
N LYS A 259 -0.26 9.25 15.76
CA LYS A 259 -1.50 9.16 16.54
C LYS A 259 -1.31 8.30 17.80
N LYS A 260 -0.71 7.11 17.65
CA LYS A 260 -0.42 6.20 18.77
C LYS A 260 0.46 6.85 19.83
N VAL A 261 1.50 7.58 19.41
CA VAL A 261 2.42 8.26 20.35
C VAL A 261 1.77 9.49 20.99
N LEU A 262 0.92 10.21 20.25
CA LEU A 262 0.13 11.33 20.78
C LEU A 262 -1.09 10.89 21.60
N LYS A 263 -1.40 9.59 21.62
CA LYS A 263 -2.57 8.98 22.27
C LYS A 263 -3.88 9.57 21.76
N CYS A 264 -4.02 9.70 20.43
CA CYS A 264 -5.18 10.29 19.76
C CYS A 264 -5.73 9.46 18.59
#